data_AF-A0A538CG87-F1
#
_entry.id   AF-A0A538CG87-F1
#
_cell.length_a   1.000
_cell.length_b   1.000
_cell.length_c   1.000
_cell.angle_alpha   90.00
_cell.angle_beta   90.00
_cell.angle_gamma   90.00
#
_symmetry.space_group_name_H-M   'P 1'
#
loop_
_entity.id
_entity.type
_entity.pdbx_description
1 polymer ?
#
loop_
_entity_poly.entity_id
_entity_poly.type
_entity_poly.pdbx_seq_one_letter_code
_entity_poly.pdbx_strand_id
1 'polypeptide(L)'
;RSAELARGAGARVVHEPRRGYGSAYLAGFAAARGEYIVMGDADLTYDFEEIPRFVEELDNGAELVMGDRMKHIHPGAMPWHHRYIGNPVLTGILNVFFSTGVSDAHCGMRALRRDILPRLDLRTTGMEFASEMVIRASKEKLRIAEFPIEYHPRGGESKLSSWRDGWRHLRFLLVHSPTHLFILPGAIMAGLGALISLLVLWQIHIFGRSWDLHTEIAGALLTIIGVQVVALGLCAHAYGKYFMGERDPWFDRMRARFKLEHGLLLGGGLALGGFGLGAVIVVEWFSRDFAALSEQRLAIAAATLLIVGLQIFFSSFLLSILGLRRDDR
;
A
#
# COMPACT_ATOMS: atom_id res chain seq x y z
N ARG A 1 2.00 25.61 29.21
CA ARG A 1 3.35 26.14 28.92
C ARG A 1 3.60 26.48 27.45
N SER A 2 3.76 25.55 26.49
CA SER A 2 4.13 25.93 25.10
C SER A 2 3.14 26.88 24.42
N ALA A 3 1.83 26.66 24.57
CA ALA A 3 0.80 27.55 24.03
C ALA A 3 0.82 28.96 24.63
N GLU A 4 1.16 29.09 25.92
CA GLU A 4 1.25 30.40 26.59
C GLU A 4 2.47 31.17 26.11
N LEU A 5 3.62 30.50 25.98
CA LEU A 5 4.84 31.09 25.42
C LEU A 5 4.61 31.57 23.98
N ALA A 6 3.95 30.77 23.16
CA ALA A 6 3.63 31.13 21.78
C ALA A 6 2.72 32.38 21.72
N ARG A 7 1.66 32.45 22.54
CA ARG A 7 0.82 33.66 22.62
C ARG A 7 1.59 34.87 23.13
N GLY A 8 2.44 34.69 24.15
CA GLY A 8 3.28 35.75 24.70
C GLY A 8 4.27 36.32 23.67
N ALA A 9 4.74 35.50 22.74
CA ALA A 9 5.58 35.92 21.61
C ALA A 9 4.78 36.48 20.41
N GLY A 10 3.46 36.66 20.53
CA GLY A 10 2.59 37.23 19.49
C GLY A 10 2.04 36.22 18.47
N ALA A 11 2.27 34.91 18.66
CA ALA A 11 1.74 33.90 17.75
C ALA A 11 0.24 33.68 17.95
N ARG A 12 -0.49 33.47 16.85
CA ARG A 12 -1.87 32.99 16.91
C ARG A 12 -1.88 31.49 17.23
N VAL A 13 -2.45 31.14 18.38
CA VAL A 13 -2.56 29.74 18.82
C VAL A 13 -3.94 29.18 18.50
N VAL A 14 -3.95 28.07 17.76
CA VAL A 14 -5.15 27.29 17.43
C VAL A 14 -5.22 26.08 18.35
N HIS A 15 -6.38 25.82 18.94
CA HIS A 15 -6.59 24.67 19.81
C HIS A 15 -7.36 23.57 19.07
N GLU A 16 -6.75 22.41 18.92
CA GLU A 16 -7.40 21.20 18.40
C GLU A 16 -7.68 20.24 19.56
N PRO A 17 -8.95 19.95 19.89
CA PRO A 17 -9.30 19.05 20.99
C PRO A 17 -8.90 17.59 20.73
N ARG A 18 -8.79 17.18 19.45
CA ARG A 18 -8.41 15.81 19.09
C ARG A 18 -6.89 15.65 19.17
N ARG A 19 -6.45 14.66 19.96
CA ARG A 19 -5.02 14.31 20.03
C ARG A 19 -4.54 13.72 18.71
N GLY A 20 -3.34 14.09 18.27
CA GLY A 20 -2.69 13.52 17.10
C GLY A 20 -1.80 14.52 16.36
N TYR A 21 -0.70 14.04 15.79
CA TYR A 21 0.24 14.87 15.01
C TYR A 21 -0.46 15.45 13.78
N GLY A 22 -1.09 14.59 12.96
CA GLY A 22 -1.91 15.01 11.83
C GLY A 22 -3.10 15.90 12.24
N SER A 23 -3.78 15.61 13.36
CA SER A 23 -4.87 16.47 13.85
C SER A 23 -4.41 17.92 14.06
N ALA A 24 -3.23 18.11 14.66
CA ALA A 24 -2.67 19.44 14.89
C ALA A 24 -2.36 20.16 13.57
N TYR A 25 -1.78 19.46 12.58
CA TYR A 25 -1.50 20.04 11.28
C TYR A 25 -2.77 20.36 10.49
N LEU A 26 -3.77 19.48 10.48
CA LEU A 26 -5.05 19.73 9.81
C LEU A 26 -5.75 20.97 10.39
N ALA A 27 -5.75 21.13 11.71
CA ALA A 27 -6.29 22.33 12.36
C ALA A 27 -5.46 23.59 12.02
N GLY A 28 -4.14 23.46 11.98
CA GLY A 28 -3.23 24.53 11.56
C GLY A 28 -3.48 24.99 10.13
N PHE A 29 -3.62 24.03 9.19
CA PHE A 29 -3.91 24.27 7.79
C PHE A 29 -5.27 24.94 7.57
N ALA A 30 -6.30 24.48 8.28
CA ALA A 30 -7.62 25.10 8.23
C ALA A 30 -7.60 26.56 8.72
N ALA A 31 -6.77 26.86 9.72
CA ALA A 31 -6.64 28.21 10.25
C ALA A 31 -5.70 29.11 9.44
N ALA A 32 -4.77 28.54 8.66
CA ALA A 32 -3.74 29.27 7.91
C ALA A 32 -4.36 30.24 6.90
N ARG A 33 -3.74 31.42 6.75
CA ARG A 33 -4.23 32.50 5.87
C ARG A 33 -3.26 32.87 4.76
N GLY A 34 -1.99 32.51 4.89
CA GLY A 34 -0.96 32.79 3.88
C GLY A 34 -1.17 32.00 2.59
N GLU A 35 -0.58 32.48 1.52
CA GLU A 35 -0.49 31.74 0.25
C GLU A 35 0.45 30.54 0.38
N TYR A 36 1.56 30.73 1.09
CA TYR A 36 2.49 29.65 1.44
C TYR A 36 2.32 29.25 2.90
N ILE A 37 2.42 27.95 3.14
CA ILE A 37 2.35 27.35 4.46
C ILE A 37 3.65 26.62 4.68
N VAL A 38 4.41 27.04 5.70
CA VAL A 38 5.59 26.33 6.18
C VAL A 38 5.25 25.63 7.48
N MET A 39 5.62 24.37 7.57
CA MET A 39 5.47 23.52 8.75
C MET A 39 6.85 23.12 9.27
N GLY A 40 6.95 22.92 10.58
CA GLY A 40 8.15 22.44 11.26
C GLY A 40 7.86 22.16 12.74
N ASP A 41 8.68 21.32 13.35
CA ASP A 41 8.49 20.91 14.74
C ASP A 41 9.07 21.96 15.71
N ALA A 42 8.37 22.24 16.81
CA ALA A 42 8.74 23.26 17.80
C ALA A 42 9.74 22.77 18.87
N ASP A 43 10.61 21.82 18.51
CA ASP A 43 11.51 21.10 19.42
C ASP A 43 13.01 21.43 19.21
N LEU A 44 13.27 22.52 18.48
CA LEU A 44 14.59 23.06 18.13
C LEU A 44 15.41 22.16 17.19
N THR A 45 14.80 21.15 16.58
CA THR A 45 15.50 20.27 15.65
C THR A 45 15.70 20.87 14.27
N TYR A 46 14.89 21.87 13.90
CA TYR A 46 14.94 22.55 12.61
C TYR A 46 15.37 24.01 12.78
N ASP A 47 16.18 24.49 11.83
CA ASP A 47 16.50 25.90 11.71
C ASP A 47 15.42 26.62 10.90
N PHE A 48 14.69 27.54 11.56
CA PHE A 48 13.67 28.36 10.91
C PHE A 48 14.25 29.52 10.09
N GLU A 49 15.57 29.77 10.13
CA GLU A 49 16.25 30.71 9.22
C GLU A 49 16.27 30.19 7.77
N GLU A 50 16.03 28.90 7.54
CA GLU A 50 15.90 28.30 6.19
C GLU A 50 14.56 28.61 5.49
N ILE A 51 13.56 29.18 6.20
CA ILE A 51 12.22 29.48 5.65
C ILE A 51 12.26 30.26 4.31
N PRO A 52 13.11 31.29 4.11
CA PRO A 52 13.18 32.02 2.84
C PRO A 52 13.50 31.11 1.65
N ARG A 53 14.36 30.10 1.84
CA ARG A 53 14.75 29.16 0.79
C ARG A 53 13.62 28.18 0.44
N PHE A 54 12.83 27.77 1.43
CA PHE A 54 11.59 27.02 1.17
C PHE A 54 10.59 27.82 0.34
N VAL A 55 10.46 29.11 0.62
CA VAL A 55 9.57 30.02 -0.13
C VAL A 55 10.07 30.25 -1.55
N GLU A 56 11.38 30.43 -1.73
CA GLU A 56 12.00 30.58 -3.05
C GLU A 56 11.71 29.37 -3.98
N GLU A 57 11.78 28.15 -3.46
CA GLU A 57 11.42 26.95 -4.23
C GLU A 57 9.93 26.91 -4.62
N LEU A 58 9.04 27.40 -3.75
CA LEU A 58 7.62 27.55 -4.08
C LEU A 58 7.40 28.61 -5.18
N ASP A 59 8.12 29.73 -5.11
CA ASP A 59 8.10 30.78 -6.13
C ASP A 59 8.66 30.29 -7.48
N ASN A 60 9.67 29.42 -7.46
CA ASN A 60 10.22 28.73 -8.64
C ASN A 60 9.25 27.68 -9.22
N GLY A 61 8.07 27.53 -8.63
CA GLY A 61 6.96 26.74 -9.14
C GLY A 61 6.83 25.38 -8.48
N ALA A 62 7.58 25.06 -7.43
CA ALA A 62 7.28 23.87 -6.62
C ALA A 62 5.90 24.00 -5.96
N GLU A 63 5.19 22.88 -5.83
CA GLU A 63 3.89 22.83 -5.16
C GLU A 63 4.04 22.34 -3.71
N LEU A 64 5.03 21.46 -3.48
CA LEU A 64 5.45 20.95 -2.19
C LEU A 64 6.97 20.98 -2.13
N VAL A 65 7.54 21.48 -1.05
CA VAL A 65 8.98 21.56 -0.80
C VAL A 65 9.28 20.83 0.49
N MET A 66 10.26 19.93 0.45
CA MET A 66 10.69 19.17 1.63
C MET A 66 12.15 19.46 1.98
N GLY A 67 12.44 19.52 3.27
CA GLY A 67 13.83 19.47 3.72
C GLY A 67 14.36 18.03 3.68
N ASP A 68 15.62 17.87 3.29
CA ASP A 68 16.37 16.62 3.40
C ASP A 68 17.37 16.72 4.57
N ARG A 69 17.10 16.00 5.66
CA ARG A 69 18.01 15.97 6.82
C ARG A 69 19.19 15.05 6.59
N MET A 70 19.11 14.09 5.66
CA MET A 70 20.02 12.94 5.59
C MET A 70 21.48 13.33 5.32
N LYS A 71 21.71 14.50 4.70
CA LYS A 71 23.04 15.01 4.38
C LYS A 71 23.68 15.83 5.50
N HIS A 72 22.91 16.52 6.35
CA HIS A 72 23.43 17.44 7.38
C HIS A 72 22.83 17.16 8.77
N ILE A 73 23.14 16.00 9.32
CA ILE A 73 22.71 15.60 10.68
C ILE A 73 23.82 15.92 11.69
N HIS A 74 23.55 16.82 12.63
CA HIS A 74 24.48 17.12 13.72
C HIS A 74 24.69 15.91 14.65
N PRO A 75 25.87 15.78 15.29
CA PRO A 75 26.13 14.74 16.27
C PRO A 75 25.07 14.71 17.38
N GLY A 76 24.51 13.53 17.66
CA GLY A 76 23.46 13.35 18.68
C GLY A 76 22.05 13.73 18.24
N ALA A 77 21.84 14.26 17.03
CA ALA A 77 20.52 14.68 16.55
C ALA A 77 19.60 13.52 16.16
N MET A 78 20.14 12.42 15.66
CA MET A 78 19.36 11.26 15.23
C MET A 78 20.00 9.94 15.68
N PRO A 79 19.22 9.00 16.26
CA PRO A 79 19.72 7.66 16.56
C PRO A 79 20.23 6.93 15.32
N TRP A 80 21.32 6.17 15.45
CA TRP A 80 21.95 5.45 14.33
C TRP A 80 20.96 4.58 13.54
N HIS A 81 20.08 3.85 14.24
CA HIS A 81 19.10 2.98 13.60
C HIS A 81 18.03 3.75 12.82
N HIS A 82 17.69 4.97 13.21
CA HIS A 82 16.79 5.83 12.42
C HIS A 82 17.49 6.38 11.19
N ARG A 83 18.74 6.83 11.35
CA ARG A 83 19.54 7.42 10.27
C ARG A 83 19.85 6.42 9.16
N TYR A 84 20.30 5.21 9.50
CA TYR A 84 20.83 4.28 8.50
C TYR A 84 19.87 3.16 8.10
N ILE A 85 18.82 2.92 8.88
CA ILE A 85 17.88 1.81 8.62
C ILE A 85 16.46 2.35 8.50
N GLY A 86 15.91 2.93 9.55
CA GLY A 86 14.51 3.34 9.62
C GLY A 86 14.07 4.28 8.50
N ASN A 87 14.66 5.48 8.45
CA ASN A 87 14.29 6.48 7.44
C ASN A 87 14.62 6.00 6.02
N PRO A 88 15.83 5.49 5.70
CA PRO A 88 16.14 5.05 4.34
C PRO A 88 15.25 3.91 3.85
N VAL A 89 14.94 2.92 4.70
CA VAL A 89 14.08 1.80 4.33
C VAL A 89 12.64 2.26 4.09
N LEU A 90 12.08 3.07 5.00
CA LEU A 90 10.70 3.57 4.84
C LEU A 90 10.56 4.52 3.64
N THR A 91 11.53 5.41 3.42
CA THR A 91 11.60 6.26 2.22
C THR A 91 11.75 5.41 0.97
N GLY A 92 12.59 4.37 1.01
CA GLY A 92 12.75 3.42 -0.10
C GLY A 92 11.45 2.70 -0.44
N ILE A 93 10.72 2.20 0.56
CA ILE A 93 9.40 1.58 0.36
C ILE A 93 8.41 2.57 -0.25
N LEU A 94 8.38 3.82 0.24
CA LEU A 94 7.54 4.89 -0.31
C LEU A 94 7.88 5.17 -1.79
N ASN A 95 9.17 5.26 -2.12
CA ASN A 95 9.63 5.48 -3.49
C ASN A 95 9.28 4.31 -4.41
N VAL A 96 9.40 3.06 -3.95
CA VAL A 96 9.00 1.89 -4.74
C VAL A 96 7.48 1.84 -4.94
N PHE A 97 6.71 2.07 -3.88
CA PHE A 97 5.25 1.87 -3.91
C PHE A 97 4.51 3.01 -4.59
N PHE A 98 5.04 4.23 -4.50
CA PHE A 98 4.34 5.45 -4.91
C PHE A 98 5.18 6.34 -5.83
N SER A 99 6.38 5.94 -6.23
CA SER A 99 7.25 6.69 -7.15
C SER A 99 7.48 8.15 -6.72
N THR A 100 7.62 8.37 -5.40
CA THR A 100 7.70 9.70 -4.80
C THR A 100 8.98 10.46 -5.10
N GLY A 101 10.10 9.75 -5.34
CA GLY A 101 11.39 10.34 -5.73
C GLY A 101 12.09 11.17 -4.64
N VAL A 102 11.66 11.09 -3.38
CA VAL A 102 12.18 11.89 -2.26
C VAL A 102 13.31 11.18 -1.51
N SER A 103 14.22 11.93 -0.91
CA SER A 103 15.35 11.40 -0.11
C SER A 103 15.02 11.29 1.37
N ASP A 104 14.17 12.18 1.92
CA ASP A 104 13.71 12.12 3.32
C ASP A 104 12.19 12.34 3.45
N ALA A 105 11.42 11.26 3.28
CA ALA A 105 9.97 11.32 3.41
C ALA A 105 9.47 11.63 4.84
N HIS A 106 10.35 11.60 5.84
CA HIS A 106 10.01 11.75 7.26
C HIS A 106 10.49 13.08 7.84
N CYS A 107 11.00 13.99 7.00
CA CYS A 107 11.33 15.35 7.43
C CYS A 107 10.05 16.09 7.86
N GLY A 108 10.10 16.71 9.04
CA GLY A 108 9.01 17.49 9.61
C GLY A 108 8.96 18.92 9.10
N MET A 109 10.08 19.44 8.56
CA MET A 109 10.12 20.76 7.94
C MET A 109 9.78 20.68 6.46
N ARG A 110 8.66 21.32 6.09
CA ARG A 110 8.12 21.31 4.72
C ARG A 110 7.44 22.64 4.43
N ALA A 111 7.32 22.98 3.16
CA ALA A 111 6.50 24.10 2.72
C ALA A 111 5.59 23.68 1.58
N LEU A 112 4.41 24.28 1.49
CA LEU A 112 3.46 24.02 0.42
C LEU A 112 2.68 25.27 0.04
N ARG A 113 2.18 25.27 -1.20
CA ARG A 113 1.17 26.26 -1.63
C ARG A 113 -0.18 25.91 -1.01
N ARG A 114 -0.92 26.90 -0.53
CA ARG A 114 -2.22 26.66 0.13
C ARG A 114 -3.28 26.11 -0.82
N ASP A 115 -3.22 26.47 -2.09
CA ASP A 115 -4.15 26.05 -3.15
C ASP A 115 -4.11 24.54 -3.43
N ILE A 116 -3.04 23.83 -3.05
CA ILE A 116 -2.94 22.38 -3.23
C ILE A 116 -3.58 21.57 -2.08
N LEU A 117 -3.92 22.19 -0.93
CA LEU A 117 -4.52 21.48 0.20
C LEU A 117 -5.80 20.70 -0.15
N PRO A 118 -6.76 21.26 -0.93
CA PRO A 118 -7.95 20.51 -1.34
C PRO A 118 -7.62 19.32 -2.25
N ARG A 119 -6.56 19.41 -3.05
CA ARG A 119 -6.09 18.31 -3.93
C ARG A 119 -5.45 17.19 -3.11
N LEU A 120 -4.67 17.57 -2.08
CA LEU A 120 -4.05 16.60 -1.19
C LEU A 120 -5.09 15.82 -0.38
N ASP A 121 -6.21 16.43 0.04
CA ASP A 121 -7.30 15.79 0.81
C ASP A 121 -6.76 14.93 1.96
N LEU A 122 -5.96 15.56 2.83
CA LEU A 122 -5.29 14.91 3.95
C LEU A 122 -6.30 14.58 5.06
N ARG A 123 -6.32 13.34 5.52
CA ARG A 123 -7.32 12.84 6.49
C ARG A 123 -6.71 12.20 7.74
N THR A 124 -5.43 11.84 7.70
CA THR A 124 -4.82 11.10 8.81
C THR A 124 -4.55 12.01 9.99
N THR A 125 -4.97 11.57 11.17
CA THR A 125 -4.83 12.30 12.44
C THR A 125 -3.54 11.99 13.19
N GLY A 126 -2.87 10.88 12.85
CA GLY A 126 -1.67 10.39 13.52
C GLY A 126 -0.35 10.88 12.92
N MET A 127 0.74 10.14 13.20
CA MET A 127 2.07 10.40 12.63
C MET A 127 2.13 10.06 11.14
N GLU A 128 1.24 9.18 10.68
CA GLU A 128 1.14 8.75 9.29
C GLU A 128 0.82 9.89 8.32
N PHE A 129 0.34 11.03 8.84
CA PHE A 129 0.17 12.28 8.10
C PHE A 129 1.40 12.68 7.28
N ALA A 130 2.60 12.49 7.83
CA ALA A 130 3.85 12.78 7.12
C ALA A 130 3.99 11.93 5.83
N SER A 131 3.63 10.65 5.91
CA SER A 131 3.66 9.73 4.75
C SER A 131 2.49 10.00 3.80
N GLU A 132 1.28 10.23 4.33
CA GLU A 132 0.09 10.56 3.55
C GLU A 132 0.34 11.75 2.62
N MET A 133 0.92 12.83 3.14
CA MET A 133 1.20 14.03 2.34
C MET A 133 2.10 13.75 1.14
N VAL A 134 3.15 12.95 1.31
CA VAL A 134 4.08 12.60 0.22
C VAL A 134 3.41 11.67 -0.79
N ILE A 135 2.64 10.68 -0.31
CA ILE A 135 1.88 9.75 -1.17
C ILE A 135 0.84 10.51 -2.00
N ARG A 136 0.06 11.39 -1.37
CA ARG A 136 -0.98 12.18 -2.04
C ARG A 136 -0.36 13.16 -3.03
N ALA A 137 0.77 13.79 -2.68
CA ALA A 137 1.50 14.67 -3.59
C ALA A 137 1.99 13.92 -4.84
N SER A 138 2.55 12.71 -4.68
CA SER A 138 2.96 11.89 -5.83
C SER A 138 1.76 11.41 -6.67
N LYS A 139 0.68 10.92 -6.02
CA LYS A 139 -0.56 10.49 -6.72
C LYS A 139 -1.19 11.64 -7.53
N GLU A 140 -1.17 12.86 -7.01
CA GLU A 140 -1.63 14.08 -7.70
C GLU A 140 -0.60 14.69 -8.66
N LYS A 141 0.57 14.04 -8.83
CA LYS A 141 1.68 14.46 -9.71
C LYS A 141 2.11 15.91 -9.43
N LEU A 142 2.14 16.28 -8.15
CA LEU A 142 2.60 17.60 -7.74
C LEU A 142 4.10 17.76 -8.02
N ARG A 143 4.53 18.98 -8.32
CA ARG A 143 5.96 19.30 -8.40
C ARG A 143 6.56 19.35 -6.99
N ILE A 144 7.30 18.31 -6.62
CA ILE A 144 8.00 18.21 -5.33
C ILE A 144 9.45 18.66 -5.51
N ALA A 145 9.88 19.68 -4.76
CA ALA A 145 11.28 20.06 -4.63
C ALA A 145 11.84 19.58 -3.28
N GLU A 146 13.13 19.25 -3.26
CA GLU A 146 13.82 18.81 -2.05
C GLU A 146 15.23 19.40 -2.00
N PHE A 147 15.63 19.90 -0.83
CA PHE A 147 17.00 20.37 -0.63
C PHE A 147 17.52 20.06 0.78
N PRO A 148 18.85 19.96 0.95
CA PRO A 148 19.44 19.62 2.25
C PRO A 148 19.25 20.72 3.28
N ILE A 149 18.89 20.34 4.50
CA ILE A 149 18.73 21.24 5.67
C ILE A 149 19.52 20.73 6.87
N GLU A 150 19.88 21.63 7.78
CA GLU A 150 20.51 21.26 9.05
C GLU A 150 19.50 20.61 10.01
N TYR A 151 19.95 19.57 10.71
CA TYR A 151 19.16 18.89 11.72
C TYR A 151 19.91 18.84 13.06
N HIS A 152 19.38 19.58 14.04
CA HIS A 152 20.00 19.79 15.35
C HIS A 152 19.49 18.82 16.42
N PRO A 153 20.25 18.62 17.52
CA PRO A 153 19.77 17.87 18.67
C PRO A 153 18.49 18.46 19.26
N ARG A 154 17.52 17.58 19.56
CA ARG A 154 16.24 17.96 20.14
C ARG A 154 16.41 18.61 21.52
N GLY A 155 15.70 19.72 21.73
CA GLY A 155 15.50 20.31 23.06
C GLY A 155 14.40 19.57 23.84
N GLY A 156 14.72 18.39 24.40
CA GLY A 156 13.81 17.62 25.28
C GLY A 156 13.74 16.12 24.98
N GLU A 157 12.95 15.38 25.77
CA GLU A 157 12.81 13.92 25.62
C GLU A 157 11.93 13.51 24.43
N SER A 158 12.33 12.43 23.75
CA SER A 158 11.54 11.85 22.66
C SER A 158 10.29 11.17 23.20
N LYS A 159 9.13 11.56 22.69
CA LYS A 159 7.84 10.91 22.98
C LYS A 159 7.47 9.82 21.96
N LEU A 160 8.40 9.47 21.07
CA LEU A 160 8.18 8.52 19.97
C LEU A 160 8.56 7.09 20.37
N SER A 161 7.76 6.14 19.88
CA SER A 161 8.01 4.71 20.08
C SER A 161 8.37 4.06 18.74
N SER A 162 9.67 3.99 18.45
CA SER A 162 10.23 3.60 17.13
C SER A 162 9.54 2.41 16.48
N TRP A 163 9.27 1.34 17.24
CA TRP A 163 8.69 0.12 16.70
C TRP A 163 7.18 0.22 16.41
N ARG A 164 6.41 0.81 17.34
CA ARG A 164 4.96 0.97 17.15
C ARG A 164 4.66 1.97 16.04
N ASP A 165 5.44 3.04 15.97
CA ASP A 165 5.28 4.07 14.94
C ASP A 165 5.76 3.53 13.57
N GLY A 166 6.88 2.80 13.53
CA GLY A 166 7.33 2.11 12.32
C GLY A 166 6.31 1.11 11.77
N TRP A 167 5.73 0.26 12.64
CA TRP A 167 4.63 -0.65 12.24
C TRP A 167 3.38 0.12 11.77
N ARG A 168 3.03 1.21 12.45
CA ARG A 168 1.89 2.05 12.08
C ARG A 168 2.07 2.65 10.69
N HIS A 169 3.26 3.17 10.38
CA HIS A 169 3.62 3.65 9.05
C HIS A 169 3.60 2.53 8.01
N LEU A 170 4.26 1.40 8.26
CA LEU A 170 4.26 0.28 7.32
C LEU A 170 2.84 -0.22 7.02
N ARG A 171 2.02 -0.39 8.05
CA ARG A 171 0.60 -0.75 7.90
C ARG A 171 -0.15 0.27 7.06
N PHE A 172 0.08 1.56 7.28
CA PHE A 172 -0.51 2.62 6.46
C PHE A 172 -0.07 2.51 5.00
N LEU A 173 1.23 2.32 4.72
CA LEU A 173 1.75 2.14 3.37
C LEU A 173 1.12 0.93 2.66
N LEU A 174 1.04 -0.21 3.36
CA LEU A 174 0.48 -1.44 2.83
C LEU A 174 -1.02 -1.32 2.52
N VAL A 175 -1.78 -0.66 3.40
CA VAL A 175 -3.22 -0.41 3.19
C VAL A 175 -3.46 0.50 1.97
N HIS A 176 -2.55 1.45 1.70
CA HIS A 176 -2.66 2.36 0.55
C HIS A 176 -1.97 1.85 -0.73
N SER A 177 -1.40 0.64 -0.70
CA SER A 177 -0.80 -0.03 -1.86
C SER A 177 -1.30 -1.47 -2.02
N PRO A 178 -2.58 -1.67 -2.43
CA PRO A 178 -3.14 -3.02 -2.59
C PRO A 178 -2.36 -3.89 -3.58
N THR A 179 -1.69 -3.28 -4.57
CA THR A 179 -0.87 -4.00 -5.55
C THR A 179 0.30 -4.73 -4.89
N HIS A 180 1.03 -4.08 -3.99
CA HIS A 180 2.19 -4.70 -3.34
C HIS A 180 1.82 -5.55 -2.15
N LEU A 181 0.72 -5.22 -1.45
CA LEU A 181 0.24 -6.02 -0.33
C LEU A 181 -0.45 -7.33 -0.79
N PHE A 182 -1.25 -7.28 -1.86
CA PHE A 182 -2.09 -8.41 -2.27
C PHE A 182 -1.77 -8.91 -3.68
N ILE A 183 -1.84 -8.07 -4.70
CA ILE A 183 -1.79 -8.52 -6.11
C ILE A 183 -0.46 -9.22 -6.44
N LEU A 184 0.67 -8.60 -6.13
CA LEU A 184 1.99 -9.14 -6.46
C LEU A 184 2.30 -10.44 -5.70
N PRO A 185 2.22 -10.50 -4.36
CA PRO A 185 2.48 -11.75 -3.64
C PRO A 185 1.46 -12.84 -4.03
N GLY A 186 0.18 -12.50 -4.17
CA GLY A 186 -0.85 -13.43 -4.60
C GLY A 186 -0.60 -13.99 -6.00
N ALA A 187 -0.19 -13.16 -6.96
CA ALA A 187 0.12 -13.60 -8.32
C ALA A 187 1.38 -14.48 -8.37
N ILE A 188 2.40 -14.17 -7.57
CA ILE A 188 3.60 -15.01 -7.44
C ILE A 188 3.22 -16.38 -6.86
N MET A 189 2.43 -16.41 -5.78
CA MET A 189 1.95 -17.65 -5.18
C MET A 189 1.11 -18.46 -6.18
N ALA A 190 0.15 -17.83 -6.85
CA ALA A 190 -0.70 -18.49 -7.84
C ALA A 190 0.11 -19.06 -9.00
N GLY A 191 1.05 -18.28 -9.55
CA GLY A 191 1.91 -18.71 -10.65
C GLY A 191 2.87 -19.83 -10.26
N LEU A 192 3.52 -19.72 -9.10
CA LEU A 192 4.42 -20.75 -8.59
C LEU A 192 3.65 -22.04 -8.25
N GLY A 193 2.48 -21.94 -7.64
CA GLY A 193 1.62 -23.07 -7.32
C GLY A 193 1.17 -23.81 -8.57
N ALA A 194 0.68 -23.06 -9.57
CA ALA A 194 0.26 -23.63 -10.85
C ALA A 194 1.44 -24.29 -11.59
N LEU A 195 2.62 -23.67 -11.56
CA LEU A 195 3.83 -24.25 -12.14
C LEU A 195 4.20 -25.57 -11.45
N ILE A 196 4.18 -25.61 -10.11
CA ILE A 196 4.46 -26.83 -9.34
C ILE A 196 3.47 -27.93 -9.72
N SER A 197 2.16 -27.64 -9.71
CA SER A 197 1.14 -28.63 -10.09
C SER A 197 1.33 -29.14 -11.52
N LEU A 198 1.64 -28.26 -12.48
CA LEU A 198 1.90 -28.68 -13.87
C LEU A 198 3.13 -29.60 -13.98
N LEU A 199 4.22 -29.29 -13.25
CA LEU A 199 5.43 -30.11 -13.24
C LEU A 199 5.16 -31.50 -12.65
N VAL A 200 4.35 -31.57 -11.59
CA VAL A 200 3.99 -32.83 -10.91
C VAL A 200 3.01 -33.66 -11.75
N LEU A 201 2.08 -33.01 -12.46
CA LEU A 201 1.16 -33.67 -13.39
C LEU A 201 1.87 -34.22 -14.64
N TRP A 202 2.86 -33.49 -15.18
CA TRP A 202 3.69 -33.96 -16.29
C TRP A 202 4.82 -34.91 -15.88
N GLN A 203 4.92 -35.27 -14.61
CA GLN A 203 5.94 -36.18 -14.08
C GLN A 203 7.38 -35.73 -14.44
N ILE A 204 7.61 -34.42 -14.45
CA ILE A 204 8.93 -33.87 -14.75
C ILE A 204 9.83 -34.09 -13.54
N HIS A 205 10.95 -34.78 -13.77
CA HIS A 205 11.93 -35.07 -12.73
C HIS A 205 12.88 -33.90 -12.59
N ILE A 206 12.91 -33.27 -11.42
CA ILE A 206 13.81 -32.15 -11.12
C ILE A 206 14.80 -32.64 -10.07
N PHE A 207 16.10 -32.43 -10.31
CA PHE A 207 17.19 -32.92 -9.47
C PHE A 207 17.22 -34.45 -9.26
N GLY A 208 16.74 -35.21 -10.25
CA GLY A 208 16.70 -36.68 -10.18
C GLY A 208 15.73 -37.23 -9.13
N ARG A 209 14.81 -36.40 -8.61
CA ARG A 209 13.75 -36.82 -7.68
C ARG A 209 12.39 -36.76 -8.39
N SER A 210 11.57 -37.78 -8.16
CA SER A 210 10.16 -37.76 -8.53
C SER A 210 9.40 -36.92 -7.51
N TRP A 211 8.73 -35.88 -8.00
CA TRP A 211 7.83 -35.08 -7.20
C TRP A 211 6.45 -35.75 -7.23
N ASP A 212 5.85 -35.90 -6.04
CA ASP A 212 4.69 -36.76 -5.83
C ASP A 212 3.55 -36.01 -5.12
N LEU A 213 2.59 -36.75 -4.55
CA LEU A 213 1.37 -36.24 -3.95
C LEU A 213 1.56 -35.04 -3.01
N HIS A 214 2.56 -35.07 -2.12
CA HIS A 214 2.81 -33.98 -1.18
C HIS A 214 3.16 -32.66 -1.89
N THR A 215 3.86 -32.75 -3.00
CA THR A 215 4.21 -31.60 -3.84
C THR A 215 3.00 -31.09 -4.60
N GLU A 216 2.14 -31.99 -5.08
CA GLU A 216 0.88 -31.61 -5.71
C GLU A 216 -0.03 -30.85 -4.72
N ILE A 217 -0.16 -31.36 -3.50
CA ILE A 217 -0.94 -30.69 -2.44
C ILE A 217 -0.37 -29.28 -2.17
N ALA A 218 0.96 -29.15 -2.08
CA ALA A 218 1.59 -27.85 -1.88
C ALA A 218 1.34 -26.88 -3.05
N GLY A 219 1.44 -27.35 -4.30
CA GLY A 219 1.15 -26.57 -5.51
C GLY A 219 -0.31 -26.11 -5.56
N ALA A 220 -1.24 -27.02 -5.27
CA ALA A 220 -2.67 -26.75 -5.18
C ALA A 220 -3.00 -25.69 -4.12
N LEU A 221 -2.51 -25.86 -2.89
CA LEU A 221 -2.74 -24.90 -1.80
C LEU A 221 -2.16 -23.52 -2.13
N LEU A 222 -0.95 -23.47 -2.68
CA LEU A 222 -0.32 -22.22 -3.06
C LEU A 222 -1.10 -21.51 -4.17
N THR A 223 -1.66 -22.26 -5.12
CA THR A 223 -2.54 -21.74 -6.17
C THR A 223 -3.82 -21.16 -5.60
N ILE A 224 -4.52 -21.91 -4.75
CA ILE A 224 -5.79 -21.51 -4.13
C ILE A 224 -5.59 -20.25 -3.29
N ILE A 225 -4.56 -20.22 -2.43
CA ILE A 225 -4.27 -19.06 -1.59
C ILE A 225 -3.87 -17.87 -2.47
N GLY A 226 -3.00 -18.07 -3.47
CA GLY A 226 -2.56 -17.02 -4.38
C GLY A 226 -3.71 -16.33 -5.10
N VAL A 227 -4.63 -17.13 -5.68
CA VAL A 227 -5.84 -16.60 -6.35
C VAL A 227 -6.74 -15.84 -5.38
N GLN A 228 -6.94 -16.37 -4.16
CA GLN A 228 -7.73 -15.69 -3.13
C GLN A 228 -7.12 -14.34 -2.74
N VAL A 229 -5.80 -14.27 -2.56
CA VAL A 229 -5.08 -13.03 -2.23
C VAL A 229 -5.21 -12.02 -3.36
N VAL A 230 -5.07 -12.45 -4.63
CA VAL A 230 -5.30 -11.56 -5.79
C VAL A 230 -6.73 -11.03 -5.81
N ALA A 231 -7.73 -11.88 -5.59
CA ALA A 231 -9.13 -11.48 -5.55
C ALA A 231 -9.41 -10.42 -4.47
N LEU A 232 -8.85 -10.59 -3.27
CA LEU A 232 -8.92 -9.58 -2.21
C LEU A 232 -8.23 -8.28 -2.61
N GLY A 233 -7.07 -8.35 -3.27
CA GLY A 233 -6.38 -7.18 -3.80
C GLY A 233 -7.19 -6.39 -4.82
N LEU A 234 -7.91 -7.08 -5.72
CA LEU A 234 -8.80 -6.45 -6.69
C LEU A 234 -10.00 -5.79 -6.01
N CYS A 235 -10.57 -6.42 -4.98
CA CYS A 235 -11.63 -5.83 -4.17
C CYS A 235 -11.14 -4.60 -3.38
N ALA A 236 -9.91 -4.64 -2.84
CA ALA A 236 -9.30 -3.51 -2.16
C ALA A 236 -9.08 -2.31 -3.09
N HIS A 237 -8.64 -2.56 -4.33
CA HIS A 237 -8.55 -1.53 -5.38
C HIS A 237 -9.91 -0.93 -5.73
N ALA A 238 -10.93 -1.77 -5.91
CA ALA A 238 -12.30 -1.28 -6.12
C ALA A 238 -12.79 -0.45 -4.94
N TYR A 239 -12.54 -0.89 -3.71
CA TYR A 239 -12.91 -0.14 -2.52
C TYR A 239 -12.19 1.22 -2.45
N GLY A 240 -10.88 1.25 -2.67
CA GLY A 240 -10.09 2.49 -2.71
C GLY A 240 -10.62 3.47 -3.75
N LYS A 241 -10.91 2.99 -4.97
CA LYS A 241 -11.47 3.84 -6.02
C LYS A 241 -12.89 4.33 -5.69
N TYR A 242 -13.82 3.42 -5.42
CA TYR A 242 -15.24 3.74 -5.35
C TYR A 242 -15.67 4.31 -3.99
N PHE A 243 -14.98 4.03 -2.90
CA PHE A 243 -15.34 4.51 -1.55
C PHE A 243 -14.42 5.60 -1.04
N MET A 244 -13.11 5.49 -1.29
CA MET A 244 -12.13 6.49 -0.84
C MET A 244 -11.86 7.59 -1.87
N GLY A 245 -12.37 7.46 -3.10
CA GLY A 245 -12.14 8.43 -4.18
C GLY A 245 -10.69 8.45 -4.66
N GLU A 246 -9.96 7.36 -4.48
CA GLU A 246 -8.58 7.27 -4.95
C GLU A 246 -8.52 7.12 -6.47
N ARG A 247 -7.60 7.86 -7.10
CA ARG A 247 -7.28 7.68 -8.52
C ARG A 247 -6.35 6.47 -8.68
N ASP A 248 -6.81 5.46 -9.42
CA ASP A 248 -6.00 4.29 -9.77
C ASP A 248 -6.03 4.03 -11.29
N PRO A 249 -5.05 4.57 -12.04
CA PRO A 249 -4.96 4.38 -13.49
C PRO A 249 -4.68 2.93 -13.91
N TRP A 250 -4.10 2.11 -13.04
CA TRP A 250 -3.86 0.70 -13.33
C TRP A 250 -5.18 -0.07 -13.24
N PHE A 251 -5.94 0.11 -12.16
CA PHE A 251 -7.23 -0.54 -11.97
C PHE A 251 -8.24 -0.12 -13.03
N ASP A 252 -8.22 1.15 -13.45
CA ASP A 252 -9.06 1.68 -14.53
C ASP A 252 -8.80 0.98 -15.87
N ARG A 253 -7.52 0.85 -16.24
CA ARG A 253 -7.12 0.12 -17.45
C ARG A 253 -7.49 -1.35 -17.38
N MET A 254 -7.36 -1.96 -16.20
CA MET A 254 -7.76 -3.36 -15.98
C MET A 254 -9.27 -3.53 -16.15
N ARG A 255 -10.11 -2.70 -15.50
CA ARG A 255 -11.58 -2.77 -15.64
C ARG A 255 -12.08 -2.43 -17.04
N ALA A 256 -11.35 -1.61 -17.80
CA ALA A 256 -11.68 -1.34 -19.20
C ALA A 256 -11.53 -2.58 -20.09
N ARG A 257 -10.60 -3.49 -19.76
CA ARG A 257 -10.35 -4.72 -20.51
C ARG A 257 -11.09 -5.94 -19.96
N PHE A 258 -11.18 -6.06 -18.64
CA PHE A 258 -11.75 -7.20 -17.95
C PHE A 258 -13.11 -6.84 -17.32
N LYS A 259 -14.17 -7.20 -18.06
CA LYS A 259 -15.56 -7.09 -17.59
C LYS A 259 -16.01 -8.31 -16.78
N LEU A 260 -17.15 -8.20 -16.11
CA LEU A 260 -17.76 -9.28 -15.32
C LEU A 260 -17.85 -10.57 -16.12
N GLU A 261 -18.30 -10.51 -17.37
CA GLU A 261 -18.53 -11.66 -18.24
C GLU A 261 -17.26 -12.49 -18.45
N HIS A 262 -16.08 -11.84 -18.54
CA HIS A 262 -14.81 -12.55 -18.68
C HIS A 262 -14.48 -13.36 -17.43
N GLY A 263 -14.74 -12.79 -16.25
CA GLY A 263 -14.57 -13.47 -14.97
C GLY A 263 -15.55 -14.64 -14.81
N LEU A 264 -16.79 -14.47 -15.27
CA LEU A 264 -17.80 -15.53 -15.26
C LEU A 264 -17.43 -16.68 -16.21
N LEU A 265 -16.98 -16.35 -17.42
CA LEU A 265 -16.55 -17.35 -18.40
C LEU A 265 -15.32 -18.12 -17.92
N LEU A 266 -14.30 -17.41 -17.41
CA LEU A 266 -13.09 -18.05 -16.89
C LEU A 266 -13.39 -18.90 -15.64
N GLY A 267 -14.04 -18.31 -14.65
CA GLY A 267 -14.36 -18.99 -13.40
C GLY A 267 -15.32 -20.17 -13.60
N GLY A 268 -16.37 -19.97 -14.40
CA GLY A 268 -17.33 -21.02 -14.75
C GLY A 268 -16.69 -22.14 -15.57
N GLY A 269 -15.84 -21.81 -16.54
CA GLY A 269 -15.12 -22.81 -17.34
C GLY A 269 -14.18 -23.68 -16.50
N LEU A 270 -13.39 -23.07 -15.60
CA LEU A 270 -12.52 -23.80 -14.67
C LEU A 270 -13.34 -24.66 -13.70
N ALA A 271 -14.44 -24.12 -13.15
CA ALA A 271 -15.30 -24.84 -12.23
C ALA A 271 -15.96 -26.07 -12.89
N LEU A 272 -16.50 -25.91 -14.09
CA LEU A 272 -17.10 -27.00 -14.86
C LEU A 272 -16.06 -28.04 -15.28
N GLY A 273 -14.86 -27.62 -15.68
CA GLY A 273 -13.76 -28.53 -16.00
C GLY A 273 -13.30 -29.35 -14.80
N GLY A 274 -13.11 -28.70 -13.64
CA GLY A 274 -12.77 -29.37 -12.38
C GLY A 274 -13.87 -30.33 -11.92
N PHE A 275 -15.13 -29.92 -12.00
CA PHE A 275 -16.28 -30.78 -11.68
C PHE A 275 -16.37 -31.98 -12.61
N GLY A 276 -16.22 -31.77 -13.93
CA GLY A 276 -16.26 -32.85 -14.92
C GLY A 276 -15.15 -33.88 -14.69
N LEU A 277 -13.92 -33.43 -14.47
CA LEU A 277 -12.78 -34.31 -14.16
C LEU A 277 -13.03 -35.08 -12.86
N GLY A 278 -13.50 -34.40 -11.81
CA GLY A 278 -13.85 -35.04 -10.54
C GLY A 278 -14.96 -36.09 -10.69
N ALA A 279 -15.99 -35.80 -11.48
CA ALA A 279 -17.08 -36.72 -11.75
C ALA A 279 -16.60 -37.99 -12.49
N VAL A 280 -15.72 -37.85 -13.48
CA VAL A 280 -15.10 -38.99 -14.18
C VAL A 280 -14.32 -39.87 -13.19
N ILE A 281 -13.51 -39.26 -12.33
CA ILE A 281 -12.73 -39.98 -11.31
C ILE A 281 -13.65 -40.74 -10.34
N VAL A 282 -14.76 -40.12 -9.91
CA VAL A 282 -15.73 -40.76 -9.00
C VAL A 282 -16.46 -41.92 -9.68
N VAL A 283 -16.86 -41.76 -10.95
CA VAL A 283 -17.51 -42.84 -11.73
C VAL A 283 -16.54 -44.02 -11.91
N GLU A 284 -15.28 -43.74 -12.24
CA GLU A 284 -14.27 -44.77 -12.38
C GLU A 284 -14.02 -45.49 -11.05
N TRP A 285 -13.94 -44.77 -9.94
CA TRP A 285 -13.81 -45.34 -8.60
C TRP A 285 -14.98 -46.26 -8.24
N PHE A 286 -16.22 -45.85 -8.57
CA PHE A 286 -17.41 -46.67 -8.39
C PHE A 286 -17.38 -47.94 -9.26
N SER A 287 -16.94 -47.83 -10.52
CA SER A 287 -16.84 -48.97 -11.44
C SER A 287 -15.80 -50.02 -11.05
N ARG A 288 -14.89 -49.68 -10.13
CA ARG A 288 -13.83 -50.54 -9.62
C ARG A 288 -14.10 -51.02 -8.18
N ASP A 289 -15.37 -51.11 -7.77
CA ASP A 289 -15.80 -51.54 -6.43
C ASP A 289 -15.11 -50.77 -5.29
N PHE A 290 -14.95 -49.46 -5.46
CA PHE A 290 -14.32 -48.57 -4.49
C PHE A 290 -12.87 -48.93 -4.14
N ALA A 291 -12.16 -49.60 -5.04
CA ALA A 291 -10.72 -49.86 -4.91
C ALA A 291 -9.90 -48.56 -4.71
N ALA A 292 -8.63 -48.69 -4.30
CA ALA A 292 -7.77 -47.53 -4.07
C ALA A 292 -7.71 -46.61 -5.31
N LEU A 293 -7.97 -45.31 -5.11
CA LEU A 293 -7.86 -44.30 -6.16
C LEU A 293 -6.42 -44.27 -6.68
N SER A 294 -6.25 -44.66 -7.95
CA SER A 294 -4.96 -44.62 -8.65
C SER A 294 -4.63 -43.19 -9.13
N GLU A 295 -5.65 -42.37 -9.39
CA GLU A 295 -5.51 -41.04 -9.99
C GLU A 295 -5.56 -39.89 -8.96
N GLN A 296 -4.80 -40.02 -7.87
CA GLN A 296 -4.82 -39.06 -6.76
C GLN A 296 -4.36 -37.64 -7.18
N ARG A 297 -3.39 -37.55 -8.09
CA ARG A 297 -2.88 -36.26 -8.61
C ARG A 297 -3.94 -35.52 -9.42
N LEU A 298 -4.63 -36.24 -10.30
CA LEU A 298 -5.74 -35.68 -11.09
C LEU A 298 -6.91 -35.27 -10.21
N ALA A 299 -7.19 -36.02 -9.13
CA ALA A 299 -8.22 -35.64 -8.16
C ALA A 299 -7.91 -34.30 -7.47
N ILE A 300 -6.66 -34.08 -7.06
CA ILE A 300 -6.22 -32.80 -6.47
C ILE A 300 -6.30 -31.67 -7.50
N ALA A 301 -5.85 -31.90 -8.73
CA ALA A 301 -5.94 -30.91 -9.81
C ALA A 301 -7.42 -30.56 -10.12
N ALA A 302 -8.31 -31.55 -10.18
CA ALA A 302 -9.74 -31.36 -10.38
C ALA A 302 -10.37 -30.49 -9.28
N ALA A 303 -10.08 -30.81 -8.01
CA ALA A 303 -10.56 -30.04 -6.87
C ALA A 303 -10.00 -28.60 -6.88
N THR A 304 -8.73 -28.42 -7.25
CA THR A 304 -8.07 -27.12 -7.36
C THR A 304 -8.74 -26.26 -8.43
N LEU A 305 -8.98 -26.81 -9.63
CA LEU A 305 -9.70 -26.13 -10.71
C LEU A 305 -11.12 -25.73 -10.29
N LEU A 306 -11.83 -26.62 -9.59
CA LEU A 306 -13.16 -26.35 -9.07
C LEU A 306 -13.15 -25.17 -8.09
N ILE A 307 -12.26 -25.20 -7.08
CA ILE A 307 -12.15 -24.17 -6.06
C ILE A 307 -11.74 -22.82 -6.68
N VAL A 308 -10.68 -22.80 -7.48
CA VAL A 308 -10.18 -21.59 -8.16
C VAL A 308 -11.24 -21.02 -9.10
N GLY A 309 -11.94 -21.87 -9.85
CA GLY A 309 -13.02 -21.46 -10.74
C GLY A 309 -14.16 -20.76 -9.99
N LEU A 310 -14.63 -21.37 -8.90
CA LEU A 310 -15.66 -20.78 -8.04
C LEU A 310 -15.18 -19.46 -7.40
N GLN A 311 -13.94 -19.40 -6.92
CA GLN A 311 -13.36 -18.17 -6.35
C GLN A 311 -13.36 -17.03 -7.37
N ILE A 312 -12.88 -17.27 -8.60
CA ILE A 312 -12.86 -16.27 -9.68
C ILE A 312 -14.28 -15.83 -10.02
N PHE A 313 -15.23 -16.78 -10.13
CA PHE A 313 -16.62 -16.51 -10.46
C PHE A 313 -17.28 -15.57 -9.43
N PHE A 314 -17.24 -15.93 -8.14
CA PHE A 314 -17.86 -15.13 -7.08
C PHE A 314 -17.13 -13.81 -6.83
N SER A 315 -15.79 -13.80 -6.92
CA SER A 315 -15.01 -12.56 -6.76
C SER A 315 -15.29 -11.57 -7.89
N SER A 316 -15.58 -12.06 -9.10
CA SER A 316 -15.97 -11.21 -10.24
C SER A 316 -17.32 -10.53 -10.00
N PHE A 317 -18.29 -11.25 -9.42
CA PHE A 317 -19.56 -10.65 -8.99
C PHE A 317 -19.35 -9.60 -7.90
N LEU A 318 -18.58 -9.92 -6.85
CA LEU A 318 -18.29 -8.99 -5.76
C LEU A 318 -17.63 -7.71 -6.29
N LEU A 319 -16.62 -7.85 -7.17
CA LEU A 319 -15.95 -6.72 -7.81
C LEU A 319 -16.91 -5.87 -8.64
N SER A 320 -17.85 -6.50 -9.34
CA SER A 320 -18.89 -5.79 -10.09
C SER A 320 -19.84 -5.03 -9.18
N ILE A 321 -20.27 -5.63 -8.06
CA ILE A 321 -21.16 -5.01 -7.08
C ILE A 321 -20.51 -3.78 -6.46
N LEU A 322 -19.23 -3.85 -6.09
CA LEU A 322 -18.48 -2.70 -5.55
C LEU A 322 -18.42 -1.53 -6.55
N GLY A 323 -18.46 -1.82 -7.85
CA GLY A 323 -18.49 -0.81 -8.91
C GLY A 323 -19.88 -0.26 -9.25
N LEU A 324 -20.97 -0.79 -8.67
CA LEU A 324 -22.34 -0.31 -8.93
C LEU A 324 -22.67 1.02 -8.24
N ARG A 325 -21.75 1.60 -7.46
CA ARG A 325 -21.97 2.87 -6.79
C ARG A 325 -22.33 3.93 -7.85
N ARG A 326 -23.58 4.40 -7.78
CA ARG A 326 -24.06 5.58 -8.51
C ARG A 326 -23.20 6.76 -8.07
N ASP A 327 -22.68 7.50 -9.04
CA ASP A 327 -22.28 8.89 -8.82
C ASP A 327 -23.51 9.62 -8.29
N ASP A 328 -23.58 9.81 -6.98
CA ASP A 328 -24.43 10.85 -6.40
C ASP A 328 -23.83 12.17 -6.87
N ARG A 329 -24.43 12.69 -7.95
CA ARG A 329 -24.18 14.02 -8.48
C ARG A 329 -24.34 15.10 -7.42
#